data_AF-A0A098S130-F1
#
_entry.id   AF-A0A098S130-F1
#
_cell.length_a   1.000
_cell.length_b   1.000
_cell.length_c   1.000
_cell.angle_alpha   90.00
_cell.angle_beta   90.00
_cell.angle_gamma   90.00
#
_symmetry.space_group_name_H-M   'P 1'
#
loop_
_entity.id
_entity.type
_entity.pdbx_description
1 polymer ?
#
loop_
_entity_poly.entity_id
_entity_poly.type
_entity_poly.pdbx_seq_one_letter_code
_entity_poly.pdbx_strand_id
1 'polypeptide(L)' 'MLTDGAGNKYVEFENIRFTIVKQNERDSSKDWPESDVLRIQAYRNSESKSLHRGAEIPIKSKEDLIKIVKSILEIYDEF' A
#
# COMPACT_ATOMS: atom_id res chain seq x y z
N MET A 1 13.55 -4.86 4.89
CA MET A 1 12.57 -4.65 3.80
C MET A 1 12.38 -5.95 3.08
N LEU A 2 11.14 -6.34 2.80
CA LEU A 2 10.80 -7.56 2.08
C LEU A 2 10.42 -7.23 0.63
N THR A 3 10.50 -8.22 -0.24
CA THR A 3 10.15 -8.12 -1.66
C THR A 3 9.16 -9.21 -2.02
N ASP A 4 8.09 -8.89 -2.76
CA ASP A 4 7.10 -9.88 -3.16
C ASP A 4 7.51 -10.63 -4.44
N GLY A 5 6.67 -11.57 -4.88
CA GLY A 5 6.94 -12.35 -6.09
C GLY A 5 6.96 -11.53 -7.39
N ALA A 6 6.49 -10.27 -7.34
CA ALA A 6 6.51 -9.34 -8.46
C ALA A 6 7.67 -8.33 -8.39
N GLY A 7 8.53 -8.40 -7.36
CA GLY A 7 9.66 -7.48 -7.19
C GLY A 7 9.34 -6.23 -6.37
N ASN A 8 8.11 -6.08 -5.86
CA ASN A 8 7.69 -4.90 -5.14
C ASN A 8 8.15 -4.91 -3.68
N LYS A 9 8.61 -3.75 -3.20
CA LYS A 9 9.00 -3.56 -1.80
C LYS A 9 7.78 -3.46 -0.92
N TYR A 10 7.79 -4.21 0.18
CA TYR A 10 6.72 -4.14 1.17
C TYR A 10 7.24 -4.20 2.61
N VAL A 11 6.36 -3.78 3.52
CA VAL A 11 6.48 -3.94 4.98
C VAL A 11 5.19 -4.57 5.50
N GLU A 12 5.30 -5.33 6.58
CA GLU A 12 4.16 -5.95 7.26
C GLU A 12 4.09 -5.42 8.69
N PHE A 13 2.87 -5.17 9.14
CA PHE A 13 2.54 -4.79 10.50
C PHE A 13 1.26 -5.54 10.89
N GLU A 14 1.37 -6.46 11.84
CA GLU A 14 0.30 -7.40 12.19
C GLU A 14 -0.22 -8.15 10.95
N ASN A 15 -1.53 -8.08 10.69
CA ASN A 15 -2.17 -8.69 9.53
C ASN A 15 -2.23 -7.76 8.30
N ILE A 16 -1.56 -6.61 8.33
CA ILE A 16 -1.56 -5.62 7.24
C ILE A 16 -0.22 -5.62 6.52
N ARG A 17 -0.27 -5.61 5.19
CA ARG A 17 0.89 -5.37 4.32
C ARG A 17 0.73 -4.04 3.60
N PHE A 18 1.78 -3.24 3.66
CA PHE A 18 1.95 -2.02 2.87
C PHE A 18 2.97 -2.28 1.77
N THR A 19 2.55 -2.13 0.52
CA THR A 19 3.40 -2.34 -0.66
C THR A 19 3.41 -1.07 -1.51
N ILE A 20 4.59 -0.63 -1.95
CA ILE A 20 4.70 0.36 -3.02
C ILE A 20 4.77 -0.39 -4.34
N VAL A 21 3.78 -0.18 -5.20
CA VAL A 21 3.76 -0.76 -6.55
C VAL A 21 4.08 0.33 -7.56
N LYS A 22 5.11 0.11 -8.37
CA LYS A 22 5.57 1.11 -9.34
C LYS A 22 4.70 1.13 -10.59
N GLN A 23 4.49 2.32 -11.15
CA GLN A 23 3.67 2.54 -12.35
C GLN A 23 4.08 1.61 -13.50
N ASN A 24 5.38 1.46 -13.73
CA ASN A 24 5.94 0.62 -14.81
C ASN A 24 5.68 -0.88 -14.61
N GLU A 25 5.23 -1.30 -13.43
CA GLU A 25 4.82 -2.67 -13.11
C GLU A 25 3.29 -2.84 -13.12
N ARG A 26 2.53 -1.77 -13.42
CA ARG A 26 1.08 -1.82 -13.48
C ARG A 26 0.60 -2.23 -14.86
N ASP A 27 -0.39 -3.10 -14.86
CA ASP A 27 -1.17 -3.44 -16.05
C ASP A 27 -2.12 -2.28 -16.39
N SER A 28 -2.26 -1.96 -17.67
CA SER A 28 -3.12 -0.87 -18.16
C SER A 28 -4.61 -1.08 -17.87
N SER A 29 -5.02 -2.32 -17.57
CA SER A 29 -6.39 -2.68 -17.16
C SER A 29 -6.69 -2.42 -15.67
N LYS A 30 -5.70 -2.03 -14.87
CA LYS A 30 -5.89 -1.74 -13.44
C LYS A 30 -6.35 -0.31 -13.22
N ASP A 31 -7.01 -0.06 -12.09
CA ASP A 31 -7.27 1.29 -11.61
C ASP A 31 -5.95 2.06 -11.45
N TRP A 32 -5.93 3.37 -11.70
CA TRP A 32 -4.71 4.20 -11.58
C TRP A 32 -3.49 3.63 -12.35
N PRO A 33 -3.62 3.28 -13.65
CA PRO A 33 -2.53 2.67 -14.39
C PRO A 33 -1.35 3.63 -14.63
N GLU A 34 -1.59 4.93 -14.48
CA GLU A 34 -0.60 5.99 -14.74
C GLU A 34 0.12 6.52 -13.48
N SER A 35 0.03 5.82 -12.35
CA SER A 35 0.73 6.24 -11.12
C SER A 35 1.33 5.09 -10.34
N ASP A 36 2.37 5.36 -9.56
CA ASP A 36 2.72 4.49 -8.44
C ASP A 36 1.50 4.39 -7.50
N VAL A 37 1.39 3.30 -6.74
CA VAL A 37 0.34 3.16 -5.72
C VAL A 37 0.91 2.69 -4.38
N LEU A 38 0.29 3.17 -3.30
CA LEU A 38 0.39 2.57 -1.99
C LEU A 38 -0.73 1.54 -1.90
N ARG A 39 -0.37 0.27 -1.97
CA ARG A 39 -1.29 -0.84 -1.76
C ARG A 39 -1.29 -1.24 -0.29
N ILE A 40 -2.47 -1.29 0.31
CA ILE A 40 -2.69 -1.73 1.69
C ILE A 40 -3.54 -2.99 1.61
N GLN A 41 -3.04 -4.12 2.13
CA GLN A 41 -3.74 -5.40 2.11
C GLN A 41 -3.86 -5.95 3.52
N ALA A 42 -5.09 -6.25 3.93
CA ALA A 42 -5.39 -6.94 5.17
C ALA A 42 -5.59 -8.43 4.89
N TYR A 43 -4.88 -9.28 5.64
CA TYR A 43 -5.02 -10.73 5.58
C TYR A 43 -5.90 -11.23 6.74
N ARG A 44 -6.57 -12.38 6.54
CA ARG A 44 -7.53 -12.93 7.51
C ARG A 44 -6.86 -13.43 8.79
N ASN A 45 -5.63 -13.89 8.72
CA ASN A 45 -4.85 -14.38 9.85
C ASN A 45 -3.35 -14.22 9.57
N SER A 46 -2.54 -14.28 10.61
CA SER A 46 -1.08 -14.21 10.53
C SER A 46 -0.45 -15.43 9.86
N GLU A 47 -1.16 -16.58 9.86
CA GLU A 47 -0.67 -17.85 9.33
C GLU A 47 -1.05 -18.12 7.86
N SER A 48 -2.09 -17.46 7.34
CA SER A 48 -2.55 -17.63 5.96
C SER A 48 -2.65 -16.28 5.25
N LYS A 49 -2.00 -16.20 4.09
CA LYS A 49 -1.97 -15.01 3.22
C LYS A 49 -3.28 -14.82 2.43
N SER A 50 -4.39 -15.38 2.92
CA SER A 50 -5.70 -15.18 2.29
C SER A 50 -6.14 -13.73 2.47
N LEU A 51 -6.32 -13.03 1.36
CA LEU A 51 -6.73 -11.63 1.35
C LEU A 51 -8.12 -11.51 1.99
N HIS A 52 -8.24 -10.64 2.98
CA HIS A 52 -9.53 -10.23 3.52
C HIS A 52 -10.06 -9.01 2.75
N ARG A 53 -9.27 -7.94 2.73
CA ARG A 53 -9.57 -6.67 2.05
C ARG A 53 -8.29 -6.03 1.54
N GLY A 54 -8.40 -5.20 0.51
CA GLY A 54 -7.30 -4.39 0.02
C GLY A 54 -7.80 -3.06 -0.50
N ALA A 55 -6.92 -2.06 -0.44
CA ALA A 55 -7.11 -0.74 -1.02
C ALA A 55 -5.82 -0.30 -1.71
N GLU A 56 -5.96 0.53 -2.74
CA GLU A 56 -4.84 1.18 -3.42
C GLU A 56 -5.06 2.69 -3.41
N ILE A 57 -4.00 3.43 -3.10
CA ILE A 57 -3.98 4.89 -3.12
C ILE A 57 -2.95 5.33 -4.16
N PRO A 58 -3.32 6.08 -5.20
CA PRO A 58 -2.36 6.58 -6.17
C PRO A 58 -1.39 7.57 -5.51
N ILE A 59 -0.10 7.44 -5.85
CA ILE A 59 0.98 8.28 -5.36
C ILE A 59 1.71 8.86 -6.57
N LYS A 60 1.81 10.19 -6.64
CA LYS A 60 2.55 10.88 -7.72
C LYS A 60 3.93 11.34 -7.25
N SER A 61 4.08 11.51 -5.94
CA SER A 61 5.26 12.11 -5.33
C SER A 61 5.52 11.55 -3.93
N LYS A 62 6.71 11.80 -3.38
CA LYS A 62 7.02 11.41 -1.99
C LYS A 62 6.16 12.21 -1.01
N GLU A 63 5.79 13.43 -1.37
CA GLU A 63 4.97 14.36 -0.61
C GLU A 63 3.57 13.78 -0.34
N ASP A 64 3.01 13.01 -1.28
CA ASP A 64 1.72 12.33 -1.09
C ASP A 64 1.78 11.30 0.04
N LEU A 65 2.86 10.52 0.13
CA LEU A 65 3.06 9.57 1.24
C LEU A 65 3.18 10.28 2.59
N ILE A 66 3.92 11.39 2.63
CA ILE A 66 4.04 12.21 3.83
C ILE A 66 2.66 12.72 4.26
N LYS A 67 1.85 13.17 3.30
CA LYS A 67 0.48 13.64 3.56
C LYS A 67 -0.41 12.54 4.11
N ILE A 68 -0.36 11.32 3.54
CA ILE A 68 -1.12 10.17 4.04
C ILE A 68 -0.76 9.88 5.49
N VAL A 69 0.53 9.80 5.82
CA VAL A 69 0.98 9.54 7.20
C VAL A 69 0.53 10.64 8.14
N LYS A 70 0.69 11.92 7.75
CA LYS A 70 0.21 13.06 8.54
C LYS A 70 -1.28 12.98 8.81
N SER A 71 -2.10 12.71 7.79
CA SER A 71 -3.55 12.61 7.98
C SER A 71 -3.97 11.46 8.88
N ILE A 72 -3.24 10.33 8.87
CA ILE A 72 -3.47 9.25 9.83
C ILE A 72 -3.15 9.70 11.26
N LEU A 73 -2.05 10.43 11.45
CA LEU A 73 -1.65 10.96 12.76
C LEU A 73 -2.61 12.04 13.26
N GLU A 74 -3.09 12.93 12.38
CA GLU A 74 -4.10 13.95 12.70
C GLU A 74 -5.40 13.31 13.20
N ILE A 75 -5.85 12.20 12.58
CA ILE A 75 -7.02 11.46 13.04
C ILE A 75 -6.78 10.80 14.40
N TYR A 76 -5.56 10.29 14.65
CA TYR A 76 -5.24 9.58 15.87
C TYR A 76 -5.13 10.50 17.09
N ASP A 77 -4.50 11.68 16.93
CA ASP A 77 -4.21 12.60 18.03
C ASP A 77 -5.29 13.68 18.26
N GLU A 78 -6.35 13.76 17.44
CA GLU A 78 -7.31 14.89 17.44
C GLU A 78 -6.61 16.28 17.51
N PHE A 79 -5.54 16.48 16.71
CA PHE A 79 -4.88 17.80 16.61
C PHE A 79 -5.74 18.84 15.88
#